data_AF-A0A0S8KD65-F1
#
_entry.id   AF-A0A0S8KD65-F1
#
_cell.length_a   1.000
_cell.length_b   1.000
_cell.length_c   1.000
_cell.angle_alpha   90.00
_cell.angle_beta   90.00
_cell.angle_gamma   90.00
#
_symmetry.space_group_name_H-M   'P 1'
#
loop_
_entity.id
_entity.type
_entity.pdbx_description
1 polymer ?
#
loop_
_entity_poly.entity_id
_entity_poly.type
_entity_poly.pdbx_seq_one_letter_code
_entity_poly.pdbx_strand_id
1 'polypeptide(L)'
;MRVVERINILIWTWIQSLRSAKKISIFLPFFLFTLLQSVILTALILFFVPPFSQVLVPLMERLYGEPALHYPHNFVVLPTLFFGANRWLSLLVSWLVIGTATLMFAAKYRSETVQARRSFYQALRCMLPLFVLGAVEWSLVFLMTRLFRFMAPEILMWGAHSHRLLRLAGFLCNVVIMTPFAFTTPQVVLGKRNIWTALTGSFSLAKSNFGVTFLIIAIPAFFSWIVDVAAGRAPLMVAKFSPEIVVFLLGLGVVVTLLVNFVIVGALTALYLGVAEGTP
;
A
#
# COMPACT_ATOMS: atom_id res chain seq x y z
N MET A 1 -13.90 25.27 -9.31
CA MET A 1 -12.42 25.23 -9.37
C MET A 1 -11.96 25.00 -10.79
N ARG A 2 -11.07 25.85 -11.28
CA ARG A 2 -10.43 25.70 -12.60
C ARG A 2 -9.50 24.49 -12.58
N VAL A 3 -9.25 23.87 -13.74
CA VAL A 3 -8.33 22.71 -13.85
C VAL A 3 -6.94 23.03 -13.30
N VAL A 4 -6.46 24.26 -13.54
CA VAL A 4 -5.18 24.77 -13.04
C VAL A 4 -5.11 24.77 -11.51
N GLU A 5 -6.17 25.18 -10.81
CA GLU A 5 -6.24 25.17 -9.34
C GLU A 5 -6.13 23.74 -8.80
N ARG A 6 -6.80 22.77 -9.43
CA ARG A 6 -6.74 21.36 -9.04
C ARG A 6 -5.34 20.77 -9.20
N ILE A 7 -4.66 21.10 -10.29
CA ILE A 7 -3.26 20.69 -10.53
C ILE A 7 -2.34 21.35 -9.49
N ASN A 8 -2.56 22.63 -9.18
CA ASN A 8 -1.77 23.33 -8.16
C ASN A 8 -1.93 22.66 -6.78
N ILE A 9 -3.17 22.34 -6.38
CA ILE A 9 -3.46 21.63 -5.13
C ILE A 9 -2.75 20.26 -5.10
N LEU A 10 -2.83 19.49 -6.19
CA LEU A 10 -2.15 18.20 -6.30
C LEU A 10 -0.63 18.34 -6.06
N ILE A 11 0.02 19.24 -6.80
CA ILE A 11 1.46 19.46 -6.70
C ILE A 11 1.85 19.93 -5.30
N TRP A 12 1.10 20.87 -4.71
CA TRP A 12 1.37 21.36 -3.37
C TRP A 12 1.22 20.31 -2.29
N THR A 13 0.17 19.47 -2.35
CA THR A 13 -0.01 18.38 -1.37
C THR A 13 1.16 17.39 -1.39
N TRP A 14 1.68 17.03 -2.57
CA TRP A 14 2.89 16.20 -2.67
C TRP A 14 4.14 16.92 -2.16
N ILE A 15 4.35 18.18 -2.54
CA ILE A 15 5.49 18.96 -2.05
C ILE A 15 5.46 19.04 -0.52
N GLN A 16 4.31 19.27 0.09
CA GLN A 16 4.16 19.33 1.54
C GLN A 16 4.40 17.97 2.20
N SER A 17 3.95 16.88 1.57
CA SER A 17 4.28 15.52 2.01
C SER A 17 5.79 15.29 1.99
N LEU A 18 6.46 15.57 0.86
CA LEU A 18 7.91 15.41 0.70
C LEU A 18 8.72 16.33 1.61
N ARG A 19 8.29 17.58 1.84
CA ARG A 19 8.95 18.48 2.80
C ARG A 19 8.87 17.96 4.24
N SER A 20 7.81 17.23 4.57
CA SER A 20 7.67 16.61 5.88
C SER A 20 8.68 15.47 6.11
N ALA A 21 9.27 14.93 5.04
CA ALA A 21 10.32 13.93 5.10
C ALA A 21 11.56 14.39 5.89
N LYS A 22 11.81 15.71 5.97
CA LYS A 22 12.91 16.28 6.76
C LYS A 22 12.81 15.94 8.26
N LYS A 23 11.61 15.60 8.75
CA LYS A 23 11.40 15.22 10.15
C LYS A 23 11.34 13.70 10.26
N ILE A 24 12.47 13.09 10.63
CA ILE A 24 12.65 11.63 10.76
C ILE A 24 11.55 10.96 11.59
N SER A 25 11.00 11.65 12.60
CA SER A 25 9.93 11.06 13.41
C SER A 25 8.68 10.70 12.60
N ILE A 26 8.33 11.45 11.55
CA ILE A 26 7.16 11.17 10.70
C ILE A 26 7.35 9.89 9.87
N PHE A 27 8.60 9.52 9.58
CA PHE A 27 8.91 8.25 8.91
C PHE A 27 8.76 7.04 9.80
N LEU A 28 8.85 7.19 11.13
CA LEU A 28 8.88 6.09 12.08
C LEU A 28 7.79 5.03 11.84
N PRO A 29 6.49 5.37 11.71
CA PRO A 29 5.46 4.35 11.47
C PRO A 29 5.68 3.56 10.16
N PHE A 30 6.10 4.23 9.08
CA PHE A 30 6.39 3.55 7.80
C PHE A 30 7.66 2.72 7.87
N PHE A 31 8.68 3.21 8.58
CA PHE A 31 9.93 2.49 8.78
C PHE A 31 9.69 1.20 9.58
N LEU A 32 8.89 1.24 10.65
CA LEU A 32 8.52 0.05 11.41
C LEU A 32 7.73 -0.96 10.55
N PHE A 33 6.81 -0.49 9.72
CA PHE A 33 6.10 -1.36 8.79
C PHE A 33 7.06 -2.03 7.78
N THR A 34 7.98 -1.24 7.23
CA THR A 34 9.02 -1.69 6.29
C THR A 34 9.96 -2.69 6.95
N LEU A 35 10.33 -2.46 8.22
CA LEU A 35 11.15 -3.38 9.01
C LEU A 35 10.45 -4.74 9.16
N LEU A 36 9.14 -4.75 9.44
CA LEU A 36 8.37 -5.98 9.50
C LEU A 36 8.32 -6.70 8.14
N GLN A 37 8.13 -5.96 7.05
CA GLN A 37 8.20 -6.53 5.69
C GLN A 37 9.57 -7.15 5.39
N SER A 38 10.65 -6.44 5.74
CA SER A 38 12.02 -6.93 5.58
C SER A 38 12.28 -8.18 6.42
N VAL A 39 11.78 -8.24 7.66
CA VAL A 39 11.88 -9.45 8.50
C VAL A 39 11.16 -10.63 7.85
N ILE A 40 9.97 -10.43 7.30
CA ILE A 40 9.25 -11.48 6.56
C ILE A 40 10.06 -11.94 5.34
N LEU A 41 10.57 -11.01 4.53
CA LEU A 41 11.36 -11.33 3.35
C LEU A 41 12.63 -12.11 3.74
N THR A 42 13.36 -11.67 4.75
CA THR A 42 14.56 -12.34 5.27
C THR A 42 14.22 -13.73 5.80
N ALA A 43 13.12 -13.89 6.54
CA ALA A 43 12.68 -15.20 7.02
C ALA A 43 12.37 -16.16 5.86
N LEU A 44 11.76 -15.67 4.77
CA LEU A 44 11.49 -16.46 3.57
C LEU A 44 12.77 -16.79 2.78
N ILE A 45 13.80 -15.94 2.80
CA ILE A 45 15.10 -16.23 2.17
C ILE A 45 15.87 -17.27 2.99
N LEU A 46 15.84 -17.14 4.32
CA LEU A 46 16.50 -18.03 5.27
C LEU A 46 15.59 -19.19 5.73
N PHE A 47 14.63 -19.59 4.90
CA PHE A 47 13.61 -20.56 5.29
C PHE A 47 14.17 -21.94 5.67
N PHE A 48 15.38 -22.28 5.25
CA PHE A 48 16.07 -23.54 5.58
C PHE A 48 16.84 -23.48 6.92
N VAL A 49 17.00 -22.30 7.52
CA VAL A 49 17.76 -22.10 8.77
C VAL A 49 16.79 -22.15 9.97
N PRO A 50 17.14 -22.83 11.09
CA PRO A 50 16.38 -22.72 12.33
C PRO A 50 16.32 -21.26 12.85
N PRO A 51 15.19 -20.80 13.43
CA PRO A 51 13.96 -21.56 13.71
C PRO A 51 12.98 -21.62 12.53
N PHE A 52 13.25 -20.91 11.43
CA PHE A 52 12.32 -20.76 10.31
C PHE A 52 12.03 -22.08 9.59
N SER A 53 13.02 -22.97 9.52
CA SER A 53 12.88 -24.28 8.87
C SER A 53 11.78 -25.17 9.43
N GLN A 54 11.49 -25.06 10.73
CA GLN A 54 10.44 -25.86 11.37
C GLN A 54 9.04 -25.50 10.87
N VAL A 55 8.84 -24.27 10.39
CA VAL A 55 7.53 -23.76 9.98
C VAL A 55 7.46 -23.57 8.47
N LEU A 56 8.48 -22.98 7.86
CA LEU A 56 8.44 -22.58 6.46
C LEU A 56 8.67 -23.74 5.49
N VAL A 57 9.56 -24.68 5.80
CA VAL A 57 9.78 -25.88 4.94
C VAL A 57 8.48 -26.68 4.76
N PRO A 58 7.79 -27.15 5.83
CA PRO A 58 6.57 -27.92 5.65
C PRO A 58 5.44 -27.09 5.01
N LEU A 59 5.40 -25.78 5.26
CA LEU A 59 4.45 -24.88 4.61
C LEU A 59 4.70 -24.77 3.09
N MET A 60 5.95 -24.60 2.68
CA MET A 60 6.34 -24.50 1.27
C MET A 60 6.09 -25.81 0.53
N GLU A 61 6.48 -26.94 1.13
CA GLU A 61 6.24 -28.27 0.57
C GLU A 61 4.74 -28.55 0.38
N ARG A 62 3.90 -28.20 1.37
CA ARG A 62 2.45 -28.41 1.28
C ARG A 62 1.77 -27.53 0.22
N LEU A 63 2.24 -26.30 0.03
CA LEU A 63 1.60 -25.35 -0.87
C LEU A 63 2.10 -25.45 -2.32
N TYR A 64 3.38 -25.78 -2.52
CA TYR A 64 4.05 -25.73 -3.83
C TYR A 64 4.85 -26.99 -4.17
N GLY A 65 4.89 -27.99 -3.28
CA GLY A 65 5.61 -29.24 -3.47
C GLY A 65 7.10 -29.16 -3.16
N GLU A 66 7.76 -30.31 -3.25
CA GLU A 66 9.20 -30.48 -3.06
C GLU A 66 10.09 -29.56 -3.94
N PRO A 67 9.73 -29.25 -5.21
CA PRO A 67 10.54 -28.35 -6.03
C PRO A 67 10.73 -26.97 -5.39
N ALA A 68 9.76 -26.47 -4.62
CA ALA A 68 9.85 -25.17 -3.97
C ALA A 68 10.95 -25.09 -2.89
N LEU A 69 11.43 -26.23 -2.40
CA LEU A 69 12.52 -26.30 -1.42
C LEU A 69 13.91 -26.23 -2.07
N HIS A 70 13.99 -26.39 -3.39
CA HIS A 70 15.23 -26.55 -4.11
C HIS A 70 15.59 -25.32 -4.95
N TYR A 71 16.88 -25.03 -5.04
CA TYR A 71 17.41 -24.03 -5.95
C TYR A 71 17.26 -24.48 -7.41
N PRO A 72 16.85 -23.62 -8.35
CA PRO A 72 16.48 -22.21 -8.19
C PRO A 72 14.96 -21.98 -8.03
N HIS A 73 14.17 -23.06 -7.94
CA HIS A 73 12.72 -22.99 -7.98
C HIS A 73 12.12 -22.34 -6.73
N ASN A 74 12.82 -22.40 -5.60
CA ASN A 74 12.51 -21.60 -4.41
C ASN A 74 12.34 -20.09 -4.73
N PHE A 75 13.18 -19.51 -5.60
CA PHE A 75 13.07 -18.11 -6.02
C PHE A 75 11.87 -17.84 -6.95
N VAL A 76 11.39 -18.85 -7.66
CA VAL A 76 10.17 -18.72 -8.50
C VAL A 76 8.93 -18.54 -7.64
N VAL A 77 8.88 -19.24 -6.50
CA VAL A 77 7.74 -19.23 -5.57
C VAL A 77 7.82 -18.06 -4.57
N LEU A 78 9.02 -17.57 -4.28
CA LEU A 78 9.31 -16.54 -3.27
C LEU A 78 8.40 -15.30 -3.37
N PRO A 79 8.15 -14.67 -4.55
CA PRO A 79 7.25 -13.52 -4.64
C PRO A 79 5.82 -13.84 -4.19
N THR A 80 5.31 -15.02 -4.54
CA THR A 80 3.93 -15.41 -4.18
C THR A 80 3.78 -15.59 -2.67
N LEU A 81 4.76 -16.21 -2.01
CA LEU A 81 4.82 -16.34 -0.56
C LEU A 81 4.93 -14.97 0.12
N PHE A 82 5.86 -14.14 -0.36
CA PHE A 82 6.07 -12.80 0.18
C PHE A 82 4.83 -11.94 0.04
N PHE A 83 4.20 -11.87 -1.13
CA PHE A 83 2.96 -11.12 -1.32
C PHE A 83 1.79 -11.68 -0.51
N GLY A 84 1.74 -12.99 -0.29
CA GLY A 84 0.77 -13.64 0.60
C GLY A 84 0.93 -13.18 2.05
N ALA A 85 2.15 -13.30 2.60
CA ALA A 85 2.47 -12.87 3.96
C ALA A 85 2.30 -11.35 4.13
N ASN A 86 2.78 -10.56 3.17
CA ASN A 86 2.65 -9.12 3.17
C ASN A 86 1.19 -8.66 3.14
N ARG A 87 0.30 -9.38 2.44
CA ARG A 87 -1.14 -9.06 2.44
C ARG A 87 -1.76 -9.17 3.84
N TRP A 88 -1.39 -10.20 4.60
CA TRP A 88 -1.83 -10.35 5.99
C TRP A 88 -1.21 -9.30 6.90
N LEU A 89 0.08 -9.02 6.74
CA LEU A 89 0.75 -7.95 7.47
C LEU A 89 0.07 -6.59 7.22
N SER A 90 -0.23 -6.28 5.96
CA SER A 90 -0.98 -5.09 5.57
C SER A 90 -2.35 -5.06 6.25
N LEU A 91 -3.12 -6.14 6.19
CA LEU A 91 -4.46 -6.17 6.80
C LEU A 91 -4.41 -5.89 8.32
N LEU A 92 -3.41 -6.41 9.03
CA LEU A 92 -3.32 -6.30 10.49
C LEU A 92 -2.65 -5.01 10.98
N VAL A 93 -1.58 -4.58 10.31
CA VAL A 93 -0.67 -3.54 10.81
C VAL A 93 -0.83 -2.22 10.08
N SER A 94 -1.19 -2.23 8.78
CA SER A 94 -1.17 -1.00 7.97
C SER A 94 -2.12 0.07 8.49
N TRP A 95 -3.29 -0.30 9.01
CA TRP A 95 -4.27 0.67 9.53
C TRP A 95 -3.75 1.45 10.74
N LEU A 96 -3.02 0.77 11.63
CA LEU A 96 -2.38 1.42 12.78
C LEU A 96 -1.25 2.35 12.32
N VAL A 97 -0.47 1.91 11.32
CA VAL A 97 0.61 2.70 10.70
C VAL A 97 0.04 3.96 10.04
N ILE A 98 -0.99 3.82 9.19
CA ILE A 98 -1.65 4.91 8.48
C ILE A 98 -2.32 5.87 9.47
N GLY A 99 -3.04 5.35 10.48
CA GLY A 99 -3.68 6.18 11.51
C GLY A 99 -2.66 6.98 12.33
N THR A 100 -1.56 6.33 12.75
CA THR A 100 -0.47 6.99 13.48
C THR A 100 0.19 8.06 12.61
N ALA A 101 0.54 7.72 11.36
CA ALA A 101 1.14 8.65 10.42
C ALA A 101 0.24 9.86 10.14
N THR A 102 -1.07 9.63 9.95
CA THR A 102 -2.06 10.70 9.74
C THR A 102 -2.04 11.72 10.87
N LEU A 103 -1.96 11.28 12.14
CA LEU A 103 -1.83 12.18 13.29
C LEU A 103 -0.50 12.94 13.29
N MET A 104 0.59 12.28 12.91
CA MET A 104 1.91 12.90 12.88
C MET A 104 2.03 13.95 11.77
N PHE A 105 1.49 13.67 10.59
CA PHE A 105 1.36 14.64 9.51
C PHE A 105 0.44 15.81 9.91
N ALA A 106 -0.70 15.53 10.55
CA ALA A 106 -1.60 16.58 11.02
C ALA A 106 -0.93 17.51 12.04
N ALA A 107 -0.23 16.96 13.03
CA ALA A 107 0.55 17.74 13.99
C ALA A 107 1.62 18.58 13.28
N LYS A 108 2.30 18.01 12.29
CA LYS A 108 3.31 18.74 11.50
C LYS A 108 2.70 19.90 10.71
N TYR A 109 1.56 19.71 10.06
CA TYR A 109 0.90 20.76 9.27
C TYR A 109 0.28 21.86 10.13
N ARG A 110 -0.10 21.55 11.37
CA ARG A 110 -0.57 22.54 12.36
C ARG A 110 0.56 23.23 13.13
N SER A 111 1.83 22.96 12.78
CA SER A 111 3.00 23.44 13.51
C SER A 111 3.04 23.01 14.99
N GLU A 112 2.37 21.90 15.33
CA GLU A 112 2.38 21.31 16.66
C GLU A 112 3.62 20.40 16.85
N THR A 113 3.94 20.09 18.12
CA THR A 113 5.02 19.15 18.42
C THR A 113 4.60 17.72 18.04
N VAL A 114 5.35 17.12 17.10
CA VAL A 114 5.10 15.74 16.66
C VAL A 114 5.54 14.77 17.76
N GLN A 115 4.58 14.13 18.42
CA GLN A 115 4.81 13.16 19.50
C GLN A 115 4.38 11.77 19.06
N ALA A 116 5.33 10.96 18.57
CA ALA A 116 5.06 9.63 18.00
C ALA A 116 4.28 8.71 18.95
N ARG A 117 4.67 8.68 20.24
CA ARG A 117 4.00 7.87 21.27
C ARG A 117 2.53 8.25 21.46
N ARG A 118 2.24 9.55 21.52
CA ARG A 118 0.86 10.06 21.67
C ARG A 118 0.02 9.74 20.43
N SER A 119 0.58 9.95 19.24
CA SER A 119 -0.07 9.61 17.97
C SER A 119 -0.38 8.12 17.89
N PHE A 120 0.54 7.25 18.30
CA PHE A 120 0.36 5.80 18.32
C PHE A 120 -0.79 5.38 19.25
N TYR A 121 -0.80 5.84 20.51
CA TYR A 121 -1.90 5.49 21.44
C TYR A 121 -3.25 6.04 20.99
N GLN A 122 -3.28 7.23 20.38
CA GLN A 122 -4.51 7.78 19.84
C GLN A 122 -5.02 6.95 18.64
N ALA A 123 -4.13 6.54 17.74
CA ALA A 123 -4.48 5.64 16.64
C ALA A 123 -4.96 4.28 17.15
N LEU A 124 -4.34 3.73 18.21
CA LEU A 124 -4.73 2.48 18.84
C LEU A 124 -6.17 2.53 19.40
N ARG A 125 -6.58 3.67 19.98
CA ARG A 125 -7.97 3.88 20.44
C ARG A 125 -8.98 3.88 19.29
N CYS A 126 -8.54 4.22 18.08
CA CYS A 126 -9.36 4.18 16.87
C CYS A 126 -9.17 2.88 16.07
N MET A 127 -8.44 1.89 16.61
CA MET A 127 -8.05 0.69 15.86
C MET A 127 -9.26 -0.11 15.37
N LEU A 128 -10.30 -0.27 16.19
CA LEU A 128 -11.48 -1.04 15.80
C LEU A 128 -12.21 -0.41 14.58
N PRO A 129 -12.58 0.89 14.60
CA PRO A 129 -13.12 1.57 13.41
C PRO A 129 -12.20 1.48 12.17
N LEU A 130 -10.89 1.70 12.35
CA LEU A 130 -9.93 1.66 11.25
C LEU A 130 -9.82 0.24 10.67
N PHE A 131 -9.82 -0.79 11.51
CA PHE A 131 -9.76 -2.18 11.08
C PHE A 131 -11.02 -2.60 10.33
N VAL A 132 -12.21 -2.20 10.81
CA VAL A 132 -13.48 -2.50 10.12
C VAL A 132 -13.53 -1.82 8.75
N LEU A 133 -13.22 -0.53 8.67
CA LEU A 133 -13.18 0.20 7.40
C LEU A 133 -12.15 -0.42 6.44
N GLY A 134 -11.00 -0.78 6.99
CA GLY A 134 -9.95 -1.42 6.24
C GLY A 134 -10.28 -2.82 5.71
N ALA A 135 -10.97 -3.61 6.52
CA ALA A 135 -11.49 -4.91 6.10
C ALA A 135 -12.53 -4.77 4.99
N VAL A 136 -13.39 -3.75 5.06
CA VAL A 136 -14.37 -3.43 4.00
C VAL A 136 -13.64 -3.03 2.71
N GLU A 137 -12.69 -2.10 2.77
CA GLU A 137 -11.89 -1.69 1.61
C GLU A 137 -11.16 -2.89 0.99
N TRP A 138 -10.48 -3.68 1.80
CA TRP A 138 -9.76 -4.86 1.35
C TRP A 138 -10.69 -5.90 0.73
N SER A 139 -11.85 -6.13 1.31
CA SER A 139 -12.86 -7.07 0.79
C SER A 139 -13.39 -6.61 -0.58
N LEU A 140 -13.58 -5.30 -0.77
CA LEU A 140 -13.99 -4.74 -2.06
C LEU A 140 -12.90 -4.92 -3.12
N VAL A 141 -11.64 -4.59 -2.80
CA VAL A 141 -10.50 -4.78 -3.71
C VAL A 141 -10.33 -6.26 -4.06
N PHE A 142 -10.45 -7.15 -3.08
CA PHE A 142 -10.38 -8.59 -3.28
C PHE A 142 -11.51 -9.11 -4.18
N LEU A 143 -12.75 -8.71 -3.89
CA LEU A 143 -13.93 -9.09 -4.69
C LEU A 143 -13.77 -8.61 -6.14
N MET A 144 -13.35 -7.36 -6.34
CA MET A 144 -13.16 -6.80 -7.68
C MET A 144 -12.03 -7.50 -8.43
N THR A 145 -10.93 -7.81 -7.77
CA THR A 145 -9.85 -8.61 -8.37
C THR A 145 -10.34 -10.00 -8.79
N ARG A 146 -11.23 -10.62 -7.99
CA ARG A 146 -11.80 -11.93 -8.29
C ARG A 146 -12.81 -11.88 -9.44
N LEU A 147 -13.69 -10.89 -9.46
CA LEU A 147 -14.64 -10.66 -10.56
C LEU A 147 -13.89 -10.42 -11.86
N PHE A 148 -12.83 -9.60 -11.82
CA PHE A 148 -12.01 -9.31 -12.99
C PHE A 148 -11.31 -10.56 -13.53
N ARG A 149 -10.82 -11.45 -12.66
CA ARG A 149 -10.26 -12.76 -13.08
C ARG A 149 -11.33 -13.68 -13.69
N PHE A 150 -12.57 -13.61 -13.21
CA PHE A 150 -13.67 -14.42 -13.75
C PHE A 150 -14.10 -13.96 -15.15
N MET A 151 -14.05 -12.65 -15.43
CA MET A 151 -14.38 -12.09 -16.74
C MET A 151 -13.21 -12.14 -17.75
N ALA A 152 -11.99 -12.34 -17.27
CA ALA A 152 -10.78 -12.35 -18.09
C ALA A 152 -10.53 -13.55 -19.04
N PRO A 153 -11.12 -14.75 -18.91
CA PRO A 153 -10.76 -15.90 -19.75
C PRO A 153 -10.90 -15.64 -21.25
N GLU A 154 -11.97 -14.96 -21.65
CA GLU A 154 -12.24 -14.61 -23.05
C GLU A 154 -11.23 -13.58 -23.59
N ILE A 155 -10.84 -12.62 -22.75
CA ILE A 155 -9.88 -11.55 -23.09
C ILE A 155 -8.44 -12.09 -23.15
N LEU A 156 -8.12 -13.11 -22.35
CA LEU A 156 -6.80 -13.73 -22.32
C LEU A 156 -6.48 -14.50 -23.61
N MET A 157 -7.48 -14.93 -24.38
CA MET A 157 -7.27 -15.57 -25.68
C MET A 157 -6.74 -14.60 -26.75
N TRP A 158 -6.83 -13.29 -26.53
CA TRP A 158 -6.43 -12.26 -27.50
C TRP A 158 -4.92 -11.93 -27.50
N GLY A 159 -4.10 -12.73 -26.81
CA GLY A 159 -2.63 -12.68 -26.88
C GLY A 159 -1.93 -11.80 -25.83
N ALA A 160 -0.62 -11.59 -26.00
CA ALA A 160 0.22 -10.96 -24.97
C ALA A 160 -0.10 -9.46 -24.70
N HIS A 161 -0.70 -8.76 -25.67
CA HIS A 161 -1.10 -7.36 -25.51
C HIS A 161 -2.32 -7.22 -24.60
N SER A 162 -3.30 -8.12 -24.72
CA SER A 162 -4.51 -8.08 -23.89
C SER A 162 -4.18 -8.30 -22.41
N HIS A 163 -3.21 -9.16 -22.08
CA HIS A 163 -2.75 -9.34 -20.70
C HIS A 163 -2.17 -8.07 -20.07
N ARG A 164 -1.45 -7.25 -20.84
CA ARG A 164 -0.89 -5.97 -20.32
C ARG A 164 -2.01 -4.96 -20.06
N LEU A 165 -2.95 -4.84 -20.99
CA LEU A 165 -4.11 -3.96 -20.84
C LEU A 165 -4.98 -4.40 -19.67
N LEU A 166 -5.19 -5.71 -19.51
CA LEU A 166 -5.93 -6.29 -18.39
C LEU A 166 -5.26 -5.95 -17.06
N ARG A 167 -3.93 -6.09 -16.94
CA ARG A 167 -3.18 -5.70 -15.73
C ARG A 167 -3.28 -4.20 -15.43
N LEU A 168 -3.21 -3.35 -16.45
CA LEU A 168 -3.35 -1.90 -16.29
C LEU A 168 -4.78 -1.53 -15.87
N ALA A 169 -5.79 -2.12 -16.49
CA ALA A 169 -7.19 -1.93 -16.14
C ALA A 169 -7.49 -2.39 -14.70
N GLY A 170 -6.91 -3.53 -14.29
CA GLY A 170 -7.00 -4.01 -12.90
C GLY A 170 -6.37 -3.04 -11.90
N PHE A 171 -5.21 -2.45 -12.23
CA PHE A 171 -4.58 -1.40 -11.43
C PHE A 171 -5.47 -0.15 -11.33
N LEU A 172 -5.95 0.38 -12.46
CA LEU A 172 -6.80 1.58 -12.48
C LEU A 172 -8.11 1.34 -11.72
N CYS A 173 -8.72 0.16 -11.88
CA CYS A 173 -9.90 -0.23 -11.13
C CYS A 173 -9.64 -0.24 -9.62
N ASN A 174 -8.50 -0.78 -9.18
CA ASN A 174 -8.10 -0.75 -7.77
C ASN A 174 -7.99 0.69 -7.24
N VAL A 175 -7.32 1.58 -7.97
CA VAL A 175 -7.22 3.00 -7.58
C VAL A 175 -8.58 3.69 -7.52
N VAL A 176 -9.48 3.41 -8.47
CA VAL A 176 -10.86 3.93 -8.46
C VAL A 176 -11.61 3.47 -7.21
N ILE A 177 -11.45 2.20 -6.80
CA ILE A 177 -12.07 1.65 -5.59
C ILE A 177 -11.50 2.29 -4.32
N MET A 178 -10.18 2.53 -4.26
CA MET A 178 -9.53 3.15 -3.10
C MET A 178 -9.90 4.64 -2.95
N THR A 179 -10.18 5.34 -4.05
CA THR A 179 -10.42 6.80 -4.07
C THR A 179 -11.56 7.24 -3.12
N PRO A 180 -12.76 6.61 -3.11
CA PRO A 180 -13.82 6.90 -2.14
C PRO A 180 -13.43 6.70 -0.66
N PHE A 181 -12.47 5.81 -0.38
CA PHE A 181 -12.03 5.47 0.98
C PHE A 181 -10.82 6.30 1.46
N ALA A 182 -10.22 7.09 0.57
CA ALA A 182 -8.98 7.83 0.84
C ALA A 182 -9.02 8.71 2.10
N PHE A 183 -10.18 9.30 2.42
CA PHE A 183 -10.34 10.21 3.56
C PHE A 183 -10.91 9.53 4.80
N THR A 184 -11.18 8.22 4.78
CA THR A 184 -11.75 7.51 5.92
C THR A 184 -10.83 7.57 7.14
N THR A 185 -9.53 7.36 6.96
CA THR A 185 -8.57 7.41 8.08
C THR A 185 -8.47 8.81 8.71
N PRO A 186 -8.26 9.91 7.95
CA PRO A 186 -8.34 11.26 8.50
C PRO A 186 -9.67 11.57 9.20
N GLN A 187 -10.81 11.15 8.64
CA GLN A 187 -12.13 11.38 9.24
C GLN A 187 -12.30 10.68 10.60
N VAL A 188 -11.85 9.42 10.71
CA VAL A 188 -11.91 8.66 11.96
C VAL A 188 -10.94 9.24 12.99
N VAL A 189 -9.69 9.48 12.60
CA VAL A 189 -8.61 9.75 13.56
C VAL A 189 -8.55 11.23 13.95
N LEU A 190 -8.70 12.14 12.98
CA LEU A 190 -8.68 13.59 13.22
C LEU A 190 -10.08 14.11 13.52
N GLY A 191 -11.08 13.65 12.76
CA GLY A 191 -12.48 14.06 12.93
C GLY A 191 -13.20 13.37 14.08
N LYS A 192 -12.62 12.32 14.68
CA LYS A 192 -13.22 11.48 15.73
C LYS A 192 -14.64 10.99 15.35
N ARG A 193 -14.86 10.77 14.05
CA ARG A 193 -16.15 10.35 13.51
C ARG A 193 -16.37 8.85 13.67
N ASN A 194 -17.62 8.43 13.79
CA ASN A 194 -17.97 7.01 13.77
C ASN A 194 -17.79 6.43 12.35
N ILE A 195 -17.80 5.09 12.22
CA ILE A 195 -17.54 4.38 10.96
C ILE A 195 -18.42 4.91 9.81
N TRP A 196 -19.72 5.06 10.05
CA TRP A 196 -20.69 5.48 9.03
C TRP A 196 -20.52 6.94 8.59
N THR A 197 -20.32 7.85 9.54
CA THR A 197 -20.10 9.28 9.24
C THR A 197 -18.72 9.53 8.64
N ALA A 198 -17.72 8.72 8.98
CA ALA A 198 -16.42 8.74 8.33
C ALA A 198 -16.49 8.23 6.89
N LEU A 199 -17.24 7.16 6.64
CA LEU A 199 -17.44 6.60 5.29
C LEU A 199 -18.18 7.60 4.40
N THR A 200 -19.37 8.03 4.80
CA THR A 200 -20.17 9.01 4.03
C THR A 200 -19.43 10.34 3.84
N GLY A 201 -18.74 10.82 4.86
CA GLY A 201 -17.87 11.99 4.78
C GLY A 201 -16.71 11.81 3.80
N SER A 202 -16.08 10.63 3.80
CA SER A 202 -15.02 10.30 2.84
C SER A 202 -15.52 10.28 1.41
N PHE A 203 -16.67 9.65 1.15
CA PHE A 203 -17.32 9.63 -0.16
C PHE A 203 -17.68 11.04 -0.65
N SER A 204 -18.20 11.89 0.24
CA SER A 204 -18.53 13.28 -0.11
C SER A 204 -17.29 14.08 -0.50
N LEU A 205 -16.20 13.97 0.27
CA LEU A 205 -14.93 14.66 -0.01
C LEU A 205 -14.24 14.10 -1.27
N ALA A 206 -14.28 12.79 -1.46
CA ALA A 206 -13.74 12.14 -2.65
C ALA A 206 -14.54 12.52 -3.90
N LYS A 207 -15.87 12.70 -3.81
CA LYS A 207 -16.69 13.12 -4.95
C LYS A 207 -16.35 14.54 -5.40
N SER A 208 -16.16 15.49 -4.49
CA SER A 208 -15.81 16.87 -4.85
C SER A 208 -14.39 16.98 -5.43
N ASN A 209 -13.46 16.15 -4.94
CA ASN A 209 -12.04 16.17 -5.29
C ASN A 209 -11.56 14.95 -6.08
N PHE A 210 -12.46 14.23 -6.76
CA PHE A 210 -12.18 12.89 -7.31
C PHE A 210 -10.90 12.82 -8.13
N GLY A 211 -10.72 13.73 -9.09
CA GLY A 211 -9.52 13.75 -9.94
C GLY A 211 -8.23 13.98 -9.16
N VAL A 212 -8.25 14.85 -8.14
CA VAL A 212 -7.06 15.12 -7.31
C VAL A 212 -6.76 13.92 -6.42
N THR A 213 -7.77 13.38 -5.71
CA THR A 213 -7.62 12.20 -4.86
C THR A 213 -7.16 10.97 -5.66
N PHE A 214 -7.75 10.76 -6.84
CA PHE A 214 -7.36 9.69 -7.76
C PHE A 214 -5.89 9.81 -8.14
N LEU A 215 -5.41 11.01 -8.54
CA LEU A 215 -4.01 11.20 -8.93
C LEU A 215 -3.05 11.09 -7.74
N ILE A 216 -3.44 11.57 -6.56
CA ILE A 216 -2.67 11.41 -5.31
C ILE A 216 -2.38 9.93 -5.03
N ILE A 217 -3.34 9.04 -5.31
CA ILE A 217 -3.19 7.60 -5.10
C ILE A 217 -2.50 6.95 -6.32
N ALA A 218 -3.00 7.21 -7.53
CA ALA A 218 -2.58 6.56 -8.78
C ALA A 218 -1.07 6.69 -9.03
N ILE A 219 -0.54 7.91 -8.93
CA ILE A 219 0.82 8.18 -9.39
C ILE A 219 1.86 7.53 -8.46
N PRO A 220 1.79 7.67 -7.13
CA PRO A 220 2.64 6.90 -6.24
C PRO A 220 2.41 5.38 -6.37
N ALA A 221 1.15 4.92 -6.38
CA ALA A 221 0.84 3.49 -6.47
C ALA A 221 1.34 2.83 -7.76
N PHE A 222 1.49 3.61 -8.85
CA PHE A 222 2.05 3.14 -10.11
C PHE A 222 3.48 2.61 -9.95
N PHE A 223 4.30 3.21 -9.07
CA PHE A 223 5.65 2.73 -8.81
C PHE A 223 5.64 1.34 -8.15
N SER A 224 4.76 1.12 -7.16
CA SER A 224 4.56 -0.20 -6.57
C SER A 224 4.07 -1.21 -7.61
N TRP A 225 3.13 -0.80 -8.47
CA TRP A 225 2.61 -1.66 -9.54
C TRP A 225 3.69 -2.09 -10.54
N ILE A 226 4.64 -1.21 -10.91
CA ILE A 226 5.78 -1.59 -11.77
C ILE A 226 6.58 -2.73 -11.13
N VAL A 227 6.90 -2.61 -9.83
CA VAL A 227 7.66 -3.63 -9.11
C VAL A 227 6.88 -4.94 -9.03
N ASP A 228 5.58 -4.88 -8.73
CA ASP A 228 4.72 -6.06 -8.67
C ASP A 228 4.62 -6.79 -10.02
N VAL A 229 4.51 -6.02 -11.12
CA VAL A 229 4.49 -6.58 -12.49
C VAL A 229 5.81 -7.26 -12.82
N ALA A 230 6.93 -6.65 -12.42
CA ALA A 230 8.26 -7.23 -12.60
C ALA A 230 8.42 -8.52 -11.77
N ALA A 231 8.02 -8.50 -10.50
CA ALA A 231 8.09 -9.65 -9.59
C ALA A 231 7.20 -10.81 -10.06
N GLY A 232 6.05 -10.51 -10.67
CA GLY A 232 5.18 -11.49 -11.30
C GLY A 232 5.77 -12.18 -12.54
N ARG A 233 6.99 -11.82 -12.97
CA ARG A 233 7.77 -12.49 -14.01
C ARG A 233 9.01 -13.20 -13.47
N ALA A 234 9.02 -13.56 -12.18
CA ALA A 234 10.11 -14.31 -11.56
C ALA A 234 10.57 -15.56 -12.33
N PRO A 235 9.70 -16.42 -12.92
CA PRO A 235 10.16 -17.55 -13.73
C PRO A 235 11.08 -17.13 -14.90
N LEU A 236 10.75 -16.01 -15.57
CA LEU A 236 11.54 -15.48 -16.68
C LEU A 236 12.86 -14.91 -16.19
N MET A 237 12.88 -14.27 -15.01
CA MET A 237 14.09 -13.73 -14.41
C MET A 237 15.05 -14.83 -14.00
N VAL A 238 14.55 -15.88 -13.35
CA VAL A 238 15.34 -17.07 -12.97
C VAL A 238 15.90 -17.79 -14.21
N ALA A 239 15.13 -17.89 -15.30
CA ALA A 239 15.57 -18.57 -16.50
C ALA A 239 16.59 -17.78 -17.34
N LYS A 240 16.56 -16.45 -17.31
CA LYS A 240 17.41 -15.57 -18.16
C LYS A 240 18.55 -14.87 -17.42
N PHE A 241 18.43 -14.70 -16.12
CA PHE A 241 19.37 -13.99 -15.27
C PHE A 241 19.73 -14.87 -14.06
N SER A 242 20.18 -14.27 -12.95
CA SER A 242 20.43 -14.98 -11.71
C SER A 242 19.16 -15.01 -10.82
N PRO A 243 18.88 -16.11 -10.10
CA PRO A 243 17.71 -16.20 -9.21
C PRO A 243 17.67 -15.15 -8.11
N GLU A 244 18.83 -14.65 -7.67
CA GLU A 244 19.00 -13.66 -6.61
C GLU A 244 18.41 -12.30 -7.01
N ILE A 245 18.25 -12.01 -8.31
CA ILE A 245 17.60 -10.78 -8.79
C ILE A 245 16.17 -10.65 -8.24
N VAL A 246 15.48 -11.78 -8.00
CA VAL A 246 14.14 -11.79 -7.41
C VAL A 246 14.16 -11.22 -6.00
N VAL A 247 15.18 -11.53 -5.20
CA VAL A 247 15.34 -10.99 -3.84
C VAL A 247 15.57 -9.49 -3.88
N PHE A 248 16.48 -9.03 -4.73
CA PHE A 248 16.74 -7.59 -4.89
C PHE A 248 15.48 -6.85 -5.33
N LEU A 249 14.69 -7.43 -6.23
CA LEU A 249 13.44 -6.84 -6.70
C LEU A 249 12.38 -6.75 -5.61
N LEU A 250 12.23 -7.80 -4.78
CA LEU A 250 11.31 -7.78 -3.63
C LEU A 250 11.78 -6.78 -2.56
N GLY A 251 13.08 -6.71 -2.29
CA GLY A 251 13.66 -5.71 -1.39
C GLY A 251 13.43 -4.28 -1.89
N LEU A 252 13.60 -4.04 -3.19
CA LEU A 252 13.23 -2.77 -3.81
C LEU A 252 11.74 -2.48 -3.64
N GLY A 253 10.87 -3.48 -3.81
CA GLY A 253 9.42 -3.35 -3.59
C GLY A 253 9.07 -2.90 -2.17
N VAL A 254 9.78 -3.41 -1.16
CA VAL A 254 9.64 -2.99 0.24
C VAL A 254 9.99 -1.50 0.40
N VAL A 255 11.11 -1.04 -0.16
CA VAL A 255 11.51 0.37 -0.12
C VAL A 255 10.53 1.27 -0.88
N VAL A 256 10.09 0.86 -2.07
CA VAL A 256 9.09 1.61 -2.86
C VAL A 256 7.79 1.72 -2.07
N THR A 257 7.35 0.66 -1.41
CA THR A 257 6.13 0.67 -0.57
C THR A 257 6.22 1.69 0.57
N LEU A 258 7.38 1.82 1.22
CA LEU A 258 7.63 2.86 2.25
C LEU A 258 7.36 4.26 1.66
N LEU A 259 7.99 4.57 0.53
CA LEU A 259 7.91 5.89 -0.09
C LEU A 259 6.50 6.21 -0.60
N VAL A 260 5.85 5.24 -1.24
CA VAL A 260 4.49 5.35 -1.76
C VAL A 260 3.50 5.63 -0.63
N ASN A 261 3.53 4.83 0.44
CA ASN A 261 2.65 5.02 1.58
C ASN A 261 2.90 6.37 2.28
N PHE A 262 4.16 6.78 2.42
CA PHE A 262 4.51 8.08 2.99
C PHE A 262 3.90 9.24 2.19
N VAL A 263 4.04 9.22 0.86
CA VAL A 263 3.53 10.27 -0.03
C VAL A 263 2.01 10.29 -0.04
N ILE A 264 1.35 9.13 -0.15
CA ILE A 264 -0.11 9.04 -0.18
C ILE A 264 -0.72 9.56 1.12
N VAL A 265 -0.26 9.07 2.27
CA VAL A 265 -0.82 9.45 3.58
C VAL A 265 -0.59 10.93 3.89
N GLY A 266 0.61 11.45 3.61
CA GLY A 266 0.91 12.86 3.81
C GLY A 266 0.06 13.77 2.93
N ALA A 267 -0.03 13.46 1.62
CA ALA A 267 -0.82 14.25 0.69
C ALA A 267 -2.32 14.22 1.00
N LEU A 268 -2.89 13.06 1.34
CA LEU A 268 -4.30 12.94 1.76
C LEU A 268 -4.58 13.69 3.05
N THR A 269 -3.65 13.67 4.01
CA THR A 269 -3.78 14.45 5.26
C THR A 269 -3.72 15.95 4.98
N ALA A 270 -2.81 16.42 4.11
CA ALA A 270 -2.70 17.81 3.72
C ALA A 270 -3.96 18.31 3.01
N LEU A 271 -4.50 17.51 2.09
CA LEU A 271 -5.74 17.80 1.38
C LEU A 271 -6.94 17.83 2.33
N TYR A 272 -7.03 16.89 3.26
CA TYR A 272 -8.10 16.84 4.27
C TYR A 272 -8.11 18.07 5.19
N LEU A 273 -6.94 18.58 5.55
CA LEU A 273 -6.80 19.76 6.39
C LEU A 273 -6.91 21.09 5.63
N GLY A 274 -7.08 21.08 4.30
CA GLY A 274 -7.13 22.30 3.49
C GLY A 274 -5.80 23.06 3.40
N VAL A 275 -4.67 22.40 3.68
CA VAL A 275 -3.34 23.05 3.72
C VAL A 275 -2.96 23.67 2.36
N ALA A 276 -3.44 23.09 1.27
CA ALA A 276 -3.18 23.57 -0.09
C ALA A 276 -4.11 24.72 -0.52
N GLU A 277 -5.20 24.98 0.21
CA GLU A 277 -6.12 26.08 -0.08
C GLU A 277 -5.70 27.39 0.62
N GLY A 278 -4.86 27.29 1.66
CA GLY A 278 -4.39 28.41 2.47
C GLY A 278 -3.01 28.97 2.10
N THR A 279 -2.39 28.54 0.99
CA THR A 279 -1.17 29.18 0.48
C THR A 279 -1.55 30.43 -0.33
N PRO A 280 -1.08 31.63 0.08
CA PRO A 280 -1.31 32.86 -0.67
C PRO A 280 -0.67 32.83 -2.08
#